data_AF-A0A3A0AJE3-F1
#
_entry.id   AF-A0A3A0AJE3-F1
#
_cell.length_a   1.000
_cell.length_b   1.000
_cell.length_c   1.000
_cell.angle_alpha   90.00
_cell.angle_beta   90.00
_cell.angle_gamma   90.00
#
_symmetry.space_group_name_H-M   'P 1'
#
loop_
_entity.id
_entity.type
_entity.pdbx_description
1 polymer ?
#
loop_
_entity_poly.entity_id
_entity_poly.type
_entity_poly.pdbx_seq_one_letter_code
_entity_poly.pdbx_strand_id
1 'polypeptide(L)'
;MSAGRGTADNAGNDWPETPGELLYLPDAVLELFARVQQGERIDLLEGLLDCVNWAEMFGGVESGFLLPEQLRALRRYYHAKFAAVEPYYLAEQLSTELMSALIASGDFVFSDALKRLGREQPALWQEIRTFFSRKEVALAQLMLAADPRSSRNG
;
A
#
# COMPACT_ATOMS: atom_id res chain seq x y z
N MET A 1 -1.14 -23.05 -46.43
CA MET A 1 -1.46 -21.84 -45.66
C MET A 1 -2.38 -22.24 -44.53
N SER A 2 -1.80 -22.62 -43.39
CA SER A 2 -2.56 -23.03 -42.20
C SER A 2 -2.71 -21.81 -41.29
N ALA A 3 -3.93 -21.31 -41.16
CA ALA A 3 -4.27 -20.28 -40.19
C ALA A 3 -4.24 -20.91 -38.78
N GLY A 4 -3.31 -20.45 -37.95
CA GLY A 4 -3.23 -20.82 -36.55
C GLY A 4 -4.45 -20.33 -35.79
N ARG A 5 -5.20 -21.27 -35.21
CA ARG A 5 -6.05 -20.99 -34.05
C ARG A 5 -5.13 -20.84 -32.84
N GLY A 6 -4.72 -19.61 -32.57
CA GLY A 6 -4.14 -19.21 -31.29
C GLY A 6 -5.28 -18.95 -30.31
N THR A 7 -5.48 -19.92 -29.43
CA THR A 7 -6.22 -19.91 -28.16
C THR A 7 -6.45 -18.52 -27.54
N ALA A 8 -7.70 -18.05 -27.63
CA ALA A 8 -8.27 -17.14 -26.65
C ALA A 8 -8.84 -18.01 -25.51
N ASP A 9 -7.99 -18.42 -24.57
CA ASP A 9 -8.40 -19.10 -23.33
C ASP A 9 -7.32 -18.91 -22.26
N ASN A 10 -7.76 -18.45 -21.08
CA ASN A 10 -7.01 -18.19 -19.83
C ASN A 10 -6.21 -16.88 -19.69
N ALA A 11 -6.89 -15.73 -19.70
CA ALA A 11 -6.51 -14.63 -18.80
C ALA A 11 -7.49 -14.65 -17.62
N GLY A 12 -7.08 -15.25 -16.50
CA GLY A 12 -7.80 -15.10 -15.24
C GLY A 12 -8.00 -13.62 -14.94
N ASN A 13 -9.10 -13.27 -14.29
CA ASN A 13 -9.45 -11.89 -13.97
C ASN A 13 -8.39 -11.28 -13.02
N ASP A 14 -7.33 -10.69 -13.57
CA ASP A 14 -6.12 -10.20 -12.87
C ASP A 14 -6.34 -8.84 -12.19
N TRP A 15 -7.54 -8.64 -11.63
CA TRP A 15 -7.89 -7.42 -10.91
C TRP A 15 -7.41 -7.53 -9.45
N PRO A 16 -6.82 -6.47 -8.88
CA PRO A 16 -6.43 -6.44 -7.48
C PRO A 16 -7.56 -6.85 -6.54
N GLU A 17 -7.29 -7.84 -5.71
CA GLU A 17 -8.19 -8.37 -4.70
C GLU A 17 -7.87 -7.84 -3.30
N THR A 18 -6.62 -7.42 -3.07
CA THR A 18 -6.17 -6.84 -1.81
C THR A 18 -5.52 -5.46 -1.99
N PRO A 19 -5.52 -4.60 -0.96
CA PRO A 19 -4.78 -3.34 -1.00
C PRO A 19 -3.30 -3.49 -1.37
N GLY A 20 -2.65 -4.58 -0.96
CA GLY A 20 -1.24 -4.83 -1.26
C GLY A 20 -0.92 -5.15 -2.73
N GLU A 21 -1.95 -5.43 -3.54
CA GLU A 21 -1.80 -5.70 -4.98
C GLU A 21 -1.94 -4.43 -5.84
N LEU A 22 -2.32 -3.30 -5.24
CA LEU A 22 -2.37 -2.02 -5.94
C LEU A 22 -0.96 -1.45 -6.14
N LEU A 23 -0.77 -0.75 -7.26
CA LEU A 23 0.42 0.07 -7.48
C LEU A 23 0.22 1.47 -6.91
N TYR A 24 1.21 1.97 -6.17
CA TYR A 24 1.15 3.27 -5.49
C TYR A 24 2.13 4.27 -6.11
N LEU A 25 1.76 5.55 -6.10
CA LEU A 25 2.59 6.69 -6.47
C LEU A 25 3.45 7.09 -5.27
N PRO A 26 4.80 6.95 -5.34
CA PRO A 26 5.68 7.28 -4.23
C PRO A 26 5.51 8.72 -3.72
N ASP A 27 5.39 9.68 -4.63
CA ASP A 27 5.25 11.10 -4.28
C ASP A 27 3.93 11.38 -3.54
N ALA A 28 2.84 10.73 -3.95
CA ALA A 28 1.54 10.89 -3.29
C ALA A 28 1.55 10.33 -1.86
N VAL A 29 2.25 9.19 -1.65
CA VAL A 29 2.45 8.63 -0.32
C VAL A 29 3.24 9.58 0.57
N LEU A 30 4.34 10.14 0.07
CA LEU A 30 5.15 11.12 0.82
C LEU A 30 4.32 12.36 1.18
N GLU A 31 3.53 12.89 0.24
CA GLU A 31 2.64 14.03 0.48
C GLU A 31 1.58 13.74 1.54
N LEU A 32 0.94 12.57 1.49
CA LEU A 32 -0.03 12.13 2.49
C LEU A 32 0.59 12.14 3.90
N PHE A 33 1.79 11.59 4.06
CA PHE A 33 2.46 11.57 5.35
C PHE A 33 2.94 12.94 5.81
N ALA A 34 3.38 13.81 4.90
CA ALA A 34 3.72 15.20 5.23
C ALA A 34 2.50 15.95 5.80
N ARG A 35 1.32 15.75 5.21
CA ARG A 35 0.04 16.30 5.69
C ARG A 35 -0.34 15.77 7.08
N VAL A 36 -0.24 14.46 7.30
CA VAL A 36 -0.50 13.84 8.61
C VAL A 36 0.46 14.37 9.68
N GLN A 37 1.73 14.56 9.36
CA GLN A 37 2.72 15.15 10.28
C GLN A 37 2.38 16.59 10.67
N GLN A 38 1.69 17.33 9.80
CA GLN A 38 1.17 18.68 10.10
C GLN A 38 -0.12 18.66 10.94
N GLY A 39 -0.60 17.47 11.32
CA GLY A 39 -1.79 17.29 12.15
C GLY A 39 -3.08 17.10 11.37
N GLU A 40 -3.02 16.89 10.05
CA GLU A 40 -4.21 16.56 9.27
C GLU A 40 -4.78 15.20 9.71
N ARG A 41 -6.10 15.16 9.90
CA ARG A 41 -6.84 13.92 10.13
C ARG A 41 -7.35 13.40 8.81
N ILE A 42 -7.00 12.16 8.50
CA ILE A 42 -7.36 11.51 7.23
C ILE A 42 -8.31 10.32 7.47
N ASP A 43 -9.10 10.02 6.46
CA ASP A 43 -9.67 8.67 6.29
C ASP A 43 -8.58 7.79 5.65
N LEU A 44 -8.26 6.66 6.28
CA LEU A 44 -7.15 5.81 5.83
C LEU A 44 -7.44 5.14 4.49
N LEU A 45 -8.69 4.79 4.21
CA LEU A 45 -9.04 4.13 2.95
C LEU A 45 -9.01 5.14 1.81
N GLU A 46 -9.58 6.33 2.00
CA GLU A 46 -9.49 7.39 0.98
C GLU A 46 -8.04 7.84 0.77
N GLY A 47 -7.28 8.03 1.86
CA GLY A 47 -5.85 8.37 1.77
C GLY A 47 -5.04 7.30 1.03
N LEU A 48 -5.33 6.02 1.26
CA LEU A 48 -4.72 4.93 0.50
C LEU A 48 -5.09 5.00 -0.99
N LEU A 49 -6.36 5.17 -1.33
CA LEU A 49 -6.84 5.22 -2.72
C LEU A 49 -6.38 6.49 -3.48
N ASP A 50 -6.13 7.59 -2.76
CA ASP A 50 -5.48 8.79 -3.29
C ASP A 50 -4.05 8.53 -3.74
N CYS A 51 -3.36 7.59 -3.10
CA CYS A 51 -1.97 7.24 -3.42
C CYS A 51 -1.84 6.27 -4.59
N VAL A 52 -2.92 5.69 -5.12
CA VAL A 52 -2.84 4.65 -6.17
C VAL A 52 -2.43 5.23 -7.52
N ASN A 53 -1.48 4.59 -8.20
CA ASN A 53 -1.16 4.86 -9.59
C ASN A 53 -2.18 4.21 -10.52
N TRP A 54 -3.38 4.79 -10.57
CA TRP A 54 -4.49 4.27 -11.37
C TRP A 54 -4.14 4.12 -12.86
N ALA A 55 -3.36 5.07 -13.38
CA ALA A 55 -2.98 5.11 -14.78
C ALA A 55 -2.02 3.96 -15.15
N GLU A 56 -1.05 3.65 -14.31
CA GLU A 56 -0.18 2.49 -14.53
C GLU A 56 -0.91 1.17 -14.25
N MET A 57 -1.77 1.16 -13.24
CA MET A 57 -2.47 -0.04 -12.80
C MET A 57 -3.53 -0.54 -13.81
N PHE A 58 -4.27 0.39 -14.43
CA PHE A 58 -5.40 0.07 -15.32
C PHE A 58 -5.33 0.76 -16.69
N GLY A 59 -4.31 1.57 -16.94
CA GLY A 59 -4.04 2.12 -18.26
C GLY A 59 -3.43 1.04 -19.16
N GLY A 60 -3.96 0.93 -20.38
CA GLY A 60 -3.46 -0.01 -21.37
C GLY A 60 -2.78 0.72 -22.53
N VAL A 61 -1.87 0.01 -23.21
CA VAL A 61 -1.23 0.49 -24.45
C VAL A 61 -2.27 0.70 -25.56
N GLU A 62 -3.39 -0.04 -25.54
CA GLU A 62 -4.47 0.03 -26.54
C GLU A 62 -5.65 0.94 -26.15
N SER A 63 -5.90 1.16 -24.86
CA SER A 63 -7.09 1.88 -24.36
C SER A 63 -6.86 3.38 -24.12
N GLY A 64 -5.61 3.85 -24.16
CA GLY A 64 -5.26 5.24 -23.90
C GLY A 64 -5.33 5.61 -22.42
N PHE A 65 -5.14 6.90 -22.13
CA PHE A 65 -5.25 7.45 -20.78
C PHE A 65 -6.62 7.16 -20.16
N LEU A 66 -6.66 6.84 -18.87
CA LEU A 66 -7.92 6.70 -18.14
C LEU A 66 -8.72 8.02 -18.19
N LEU A 67 -9.95 7.93 -18.69
CA LEU A 67 -10.87 9.06 -18.67
C LEU A 67 -11.26 9.38 -17.22
N PRO A 68 -11.55 10.66 -16.88
CA PRO A 68 -11.95 11.04 -15.53
C PRO A 68 -13.14 10.23 -14.98
N GLU A 69 -14.10 9.87 -15.83
CA GLU A 69 -15.26 9.05 -15.48
C GLU A 69 -14.87 7.62 -15.09
N GLN A 70 -13.91 7.04 -15.82
CA GLN A 70 -13.38 5.69 -15.55
C GLN A 70 -12.60 5.69 -14.24
N LEU A 71 -11.75 6.68 -14.02
CA LEU A 71 -11.05 6.85 -12.75
C LEU A 71 -12.02 6.97 -11.57
N ARG A 72 -13.07 7.79 -11.69
CA ARG A 72 -14.11 7.89 -10.66
C ARG A 72 -14.83 6.57 -10.43
N ALA A 73 -15.07 5.78 -11.47
CA ALA A 73 -15.69 4.47 -11.34
C ALA A 73 -14.78 3.47 -10.61
N LEU A 74 -13.48 3.43 -10.97
CA LEU A 74 -12.48 2.59 -10.31
C LEU A 74 -12.34 2.94 -8.83
N ARG A 75 -12.22 4.23 -8.50
CA ARG A 75 -12.16 4.67 -7.09
C ARG A 75 -13.39 4.24 -6.29
N ARG A 76 -14.60 4.42 -6.82
CA ARG A 76 -15.82 3.96 -6.14
C ARG A 76 -15.85 2.45 -5.97
N TYR A 77 -15.43 1.70 -6.99
CA TYR A 77 -15.37 0.24 -6.92
C TYR A 77 -14.41 -0.21 -5.82
N TYR A 78 -13.18 0.30 -5.79
CA TYR A 78 -12.19 -0.10 -4.80
C TYR A 78 -12.47 0.41 -3.39
N HIS A 79 -13.07 1.59 -3.26
CA HIS A 79 -13.59 2.06 -1.98
C HIS A 79 -14.63 1.08 -1.42
N ALA A 80 -15.60 0.66 -2.24
CA ALA A 80 -16.59 -0.34 -1.80
C ALA A 80 -15.95 -1.71 -1.53
N LYS A 81 -15.00 -2.14 -2.36
CA LYS A 81 -14.30 -3.42 -2.23
C LYS A 81 -13.51 -3.52 -0.93
N PHE A 82 -12.86 -2.44 -0.53
CA PHE A 82 -11.99 -2.41 0.65
C PHE A 82 -12.63 -1.77 1.89
N ALA A 83 -13.92 -1.44 1.84
CA ALA A 83 -14.63 -0.81 2.97
C ALA A 83 -14.62 -1.65 4.27
N ALA A 84 -14.50 -2.98 4.15
CA ALA A 84 -14.43 -3.90 5.29
C ALA A 84 -12.99 -4.19 5.76
N VAL A 85 -11.98 -3.60 5.12
CA VAL A 85 -10.59 -3.75 5.53
C VAL A 85 -10.37 -2.97 6.81
N GLU A 86 -9.80 -3.65 7.81
CA GLU A 86 -9.56 -3.06 9.11
C GLU A 86 -8.56 -1.89 9.02
N PRO A 87 -8.77 -0.78 9.77
CA PRO A 87 -7.90 0.39 9.74
C PRO A 87 -6.42 0.08 10.00
N TYR A 88 -6.12 -0.93 10.84
CA TYR A 88 -4.73 -1.31 11.11
C TYR A 88 -4.01 -1.81 9.86
N TYR A 89 -4.71 -2.58 9.02
CA TYR A 89 -4.13 -3.16 7.81
C TYR A 89 -3.89 -2.07 6.76
N LEU A 90 -4.80 -1.09 6.67
CA LEU A 90 -4.61 0.09 5.82
C LEU A 90 -3.41 0.94 6.28
N ALA A 91 -3.24 1.11 7.60
CA ALA A 91 -2.09 1.82 8.16
C ALA A 91 -0.77 1.07 7.94
N GLU A 92 -0.77 -0.27 8.08
CA GLU A 92 0.38 -1.12 7.77
C GLU A 92 0.78 -1.01 6.29
N GLN A 93 -0.20 -1.05 5.38
CA GLN A 93 0.01 -0.89 3.95
C GLN A 93 0.63 0.48 3.65
N LEU A 94 0.05 1.58 4.16
CA LEU A 94 0.60 2.93 3.98
C LEU A 94 2.01 3.09 4.56
N SER A 95 2.29 2.48 5.71
CA SER A 95 3.63 2.47 6.31
C SER A 95 4.65 1.75 5.42
N THR A 96 4.25 0.62 4.83
CA THR A 96 5.09 -0.13 3.89
C THR A 96 5.41 0.69 2.65
N GLU A 97 4.39 1.33 2.06
CA GLU A 97 4.58 2.19 0.88
C GLU A 97 5.43 3.43 1.19
N LEU A 98 5.29 4.01 2.39
CA LEU A 98 6.16 5.12 2.83
C LEU A 98 7.62 4.68 2.85
N MET A 99 7.92 3.53 3.44
CA MET A 99 9.29 3.01 3.49
C MET A 99 9.84 2.75 2.09
N SER A 100 9.04 2.19 1.19
CA SER A 100 9.40 2.00 -0.23
C SER A 100 9.70 3.33 -0.91
N ALA A 101 8.86 4.35 -0.71
CA ALA A 101 9.04 5.69 -1.28
C ALA A 101 10.30 6.39 -0.75
N LEU A 102 10.59 6.30 0.56
CA LEU A 102 11.80 6.86 1.17
C LEU A 102 13.07 6.15 0.66
N ILE A 103 13.02 4.83 0.43
CA ILE A 103 14.13 4.09 -0.18
C ILE A 103 14.35 4.53 -1.62
N ALA A 104 13.28 4.66 -2.41
CA ALA A 104 13.34 5.02 -3.82
C ALA A 104 13.85 6.46 -4.05
N SER A 105 13.43 7.40 -3.20
CA SER A 105 13.89 8.80 -3.23
C SER A 105 15.34 8.97 -2.74
N GLY A 106 15.87 8.00 -1.99
CA GLY A 106 17.18 8.09 -1.36
C GLY A 106 17.17 8.83 -0.02
N ASP A 107 16.01 9.29 0.46
CA ASP A 107 15.85 9.89 1.79
C ASP A 107 16.05 8.86 2.91
N PHE A 108 15.93 7.58 2.59
CA PHE A 108 16.31 6.49 3.46
C PHE A 108 17.24 5.51 2.74
N VAL A 109 18.42 5.27 3.30
CA VAL A 109 19.40 4.34 2.74
C VAL A 109 19.81 3.33 3.81
N PHE A 110 19.58 2.05 3.53
CA PHE A 110 20.14 0.99 4.37
C PHE A 110 21.67 1.02 4.28
N SER A 111 22.32 0.86 5.44
CA SER A 111 23.77 0.71 5.50
C SER A 111 24.24 -0.51 4.70
N ASP A 112 25.47 -0.48 4.21
CA ASP A 112 26.02 -1.61 3.45
C ASP A 112 26.10 -2.89 4.30
N ALA A 113 26.34 -2.75 5.60
CA ALA A 113 26.29 -3.87 6.54
C ALA A 113 24.89 -4.51 6.58
N LEU A 114 23.83 -3.70 6.60
CA LEU A 114 22.46 -4.19 6.64
C LEU A 114 22.02 -4.80 5.29
N LYS A 115 22.42 -4.18 4.17
CA LYS A 115 22.25 -4.76 2.82
C LYS A 115 22.95 -6.12 2.70
N ARG A 116 24.15 -6.24 3.25
CA ARG A 116 24.88 -7.52 3.31
C ARG A 116 24.16 -8.53 4.19
N LEU A 117 23.67 -8.14 5.36
CA LEU A 117 22.89 -9.04 6.23
C LEU A 117 21.70 -9.66 5.50
N GLY A 118 20.91 -8.85 4.78
CA GLY A 118 19.75 -9.34 4.03
C GLY A 118 20.10 -10.34 2.92
N ARG A 119 21.29 -10.21 2.31
CA ARG A 119 21.76 -11.12 1.24
C ARG A 119 22.47 -12.37 1.77
N GLU A 120 23.33 -12.19 2.77
CA GLU A 120 24.24 -13.22 3.26
C GLU A 120 23.61 -14.07 4.38
N GLN A 121 22.64 -13.51 5.13
CA GLN A 121 21.99 -14.17 6.26
C GLN A 121 20.46 -14.02 6.21
N PRO A 122 19.79 -14.60 5.18
CA PRO A 122 18.36 -14.42 4.96
C PRO A 122 17.49 -14.94 6.12
N ALA A 123 17.90 -16.00 6.82
CA ALA A 123 17.16 -16.52 7.98
C ALA A 123 17.12 -15.50 9.13
N LEU A 124 18.27 -14.92 9.50
CA LEU A 124 18.35 -13.87 10.51
C LEU A 124 17.59 -12.61 10.09
N TRP A 125 17.64 -12.28 8.80
CA TRP A 125 16.83 -11.17 8.25
C TRP A 125 15.33 -11.41 8.43
N GLN A 126 14.85 -12.64 8.21
CA GLN A 126 13.45 -12.99 8.43
C GLN A 126 13.05 -12.95 9.92
N GLU A 127 13.94 -13.34 10.83
CA GLU A 127 13.70 -13.21 12.27
C GLU A 127 13.51 -11.75 12.67
N ILE A 128 14.38 -10.85 12.19
CA ILE A 128 14.29 -9.40 12.44
C ILE A 128 12.96 -8.84 11.91
N ARG A 129 12.60 -9.18 10.65
CA ARG A 129 11.32 -8.74 10.07
C ARG A 129 10.11 -9.23 10.88
N THR A 130 10.15 -10.49 11.31
CA THR A 130 9.08 -11.09 12.13
C THR A 130 8.94 -10.37 13.47
N PHE A 131 10.05 -10.01 14.11
CA PHE A 131 10.04 -9.26 15.36
C PHE A 131 9.36 -7.89 15.20
N PHE A 132 9.74 -7.12 14.18
CA PHE A 132 9.15 -5.80 13.94
C PHE A 132 7.67 -5.87 13.59
N SER A 133 7.27 -6.79 12.71
CA SER A 133 5.85 -7.00 12.37
C SER A 133 5.01 -7.35 13.62
N ARG A 134 5.49 -8.26 14.47
CA ARG A 134 4.79 -8.59 15.74
C ARG A 134 4.68 -7.39 16.68
N LYS A 135 5.73 -6.57 16.76
CA LYS A 135 5.73 -5.35 17.57
C LYS A 135 4.71 -4.33 17.03
N GLU A 136 4.62 -4.16 15.72
CA GLU A 136 3.66 -3.26 15.07
C GLU A 136 2.21 -3.71 15.32
N VAL A 137 1.93 -5.00 15.15
CA VAL A 137 0.60 -5.57 15.46
C VAL A 137 0.24 -5.34 16.92
N ALA A 138 1.16 -5.61 17.85
CA ALA A 138 0.91 -5.39 19.27
C ALA A 138 0.64 -3.91 19.58
N LEU A 139 1.40 -2.99 18.98
CA LEU A 139 1.17 -1.55 19.13
C LEU A 139 -0.20 -1.14 18.61
N ALA A 140 -0.60 -1.61 17.42
CA ALA A 140 -1.90 -1.33 16.85
C ALA A 140 -3.05 -1.85 17.73
N GLN A 141 -2.93 -3.10 18.22
CA GLN A 141 -3.90 -3.67 19.15
C GLN A 141 -4.04 -2.84 20.44
N LEU A 142 -2.92 -2.35 20.98
CA LEU A 142 -2.94 -1.48 22.15
C LEU A 142 -3.58 -0.12 21.85
N MET A 143 -3.33 0.48 20.69
CA MET A 143 -3.96 1.74 20.29
C MET A 143 -5.48 1.59 20.09
N LEU A 144 -5.94 0.45 19.57
CA LEU A 144 -7.38 0.13 19.45
C LEU A 144 -8.03 -0.12 20.81
N ALA A 145 -7.32 -0.81 21.72
CA ALA A 145 -7.80 -1.09 23.06
C ALA A 145 -7.76 0.15 23.97
N ALA A 146 -6.95 1.15 23.65
CA ALA A 146 -6.84 2.38 24.42
C ALA A 146 -8.14 3.18 24.34
N ASP A 147 -8.84 3.32 25.48
CA ASP A 147 -10.02 4.17 25.58
C ASP A 147 -9.61 5.66 25.46
N PRO A 148 -10.06 6.38 24.41
CA PRO A 148 -9.77 7.80 24.22
C PRO A 148 -10.28 8.69 25.36
N ARG A 149 -11.17 8.18 26.24
CA ARG A 149 -11.77 8.91 27.35
C ARG A 149 -11.02 8.74 28.68
N SER A 150 -10.13 7.76 28.79
CA SER A 150 -9.38 7.47 30.02
C SER A 150 -8.37 8.57 30.41
N SER A 151 -7.96 9.41 29.46
CA SER A 151 -7.00 10.50 29.62
C SER A 151 -7.62 11.88 29.94
N ARG A 152 -8.95 11.99 30.08
CA ARG A 152 -9.64 13.25 30.44
C ARG A 152 -9.99 13.42 31.92
N ASN A 153 -9.75 12.41 32.76
CA ASN A 153 -10.10 12.41 34.19
C ASN A 153 -8.86 12.27 35.10
N GLY A 154 -7.74 12.87 34.74
CA GLY A 154 -6.52 12.92 35.55
C GLY A 154 -6.11 14.35 35.85
#